data_AF-A0A3M6UWI2-F1
#
_entry.id   AF-A0A3M6UWI2-F1
#
_cell.length_a   1.000
_cell.length_b   1.000
_cell.length_c   1.000
_cell.angle_alpha   90.00
_cell.angle_beta   90.00
_cell.angle_gamma   90.00
#
_symmetry.space_group_name_H-M   'P 1'
#
loop_
_entity.id
_entity.type
_entity.pdbx_description
1 polymer ?
#
loop_
_entity_poly.entity_id
_entity_poly.type
_entity_poly.pdbx_seq_one_letter_code
_entity_poly.pdbx_strand_id
1 'polypeptide(L)'
;MVRSMEPCTVGVREFKKNFLSIAISNETGALKTQVAKMILGEEFLEKLVPEARQKWTQLYGQTVAEYLRQSIIENLGRPLYKLIRHLETEYIRHCIPSNVASGLSSLPLPYMYVDEIAKSDQPTTQELPSRDRLSGAQTYLKLISVFTTLVVSPEKLKHISQEKLDELSSHVSVT
;
A
#
# COMPACT_ATOMS: atom_id res chain seq x y z
N MET A 1 -0.07 2.38 6.96
CA MET A 1 1.30 2.10 7.46
C MET A 1 2.22 3.14 6.87
N VAL A 2 2.77 4.05 7.67
CA VAL A 2 3.74 5.02 7.16
C VAL A 2 5.06 4.28 6.98
N ARG A 3 5.52 4.15 5.73
CA ARG A 3 6.74 3.42 5.38
C ARG A 3 7.86 4.41 5.11
N SER A 4 9.10 3.98 5.34
CA SER A 4 10.27 4.70 4.85
C SER A 4 10.26 4.76 3.31
N MET A 5 10.99 5.73 2.75
CA MET A 5 10.95 6.10 1.34
C MET A 5 11.15 4.91 0.41
N GLU A 6 12.10 4.05 0.71
CA GLU A 6 12.41 2.87 -0.10
C GLU A 6 11.26 1.86 -0.16
N PRO A 7 10.79 1.26 0.95
CA PRO A 7 9.66 0.33 0.91
C PRO A 7 8.33 0.99 0.51
N CYS A 8 8.21 2.32 0.65
CA CYS A 8 7.10 3.10 0.15
C CYS A 8 7.11 3.14 -1.40
N THR A 9 8.25 3.53 -1.98
CA THR A 9 8.46 3.58 -3.44
C THR A 9 8.31 2.21 -4.09
N VAL A 10 8.88 1.18 -3.49
CA VAL A 10 8.72 -0.21 -3.96
C VAL A 10 7.25 -0.61 -3.92
N GLY A 11 6.54 -0.29 -2.82
CA GLY A 11 5.11 -0.57 -2.71
C GLY A 11 4.28 0.06 -3.82
N VAL A 12 4.51 1.35 -4.12
CA VAL A 12 3.82 2.06 -5.22
C VAL A 12 4.14 1.43 -6.57
N ARG A 13 5.41 1.10 -6.82
CA ARG A 13 5.86 0.45 -8.06
C ARG A 13 5.20 -0.92 -8.25
N GLU A 14 5.18 -1.76 -7.23
CA GLU A 14 4.56 -3.10 -7.30
C GLU A 14 3.04 -3.00 -7.47
N PHE A 15 2.39 -2.05 -6.79
CA PHE A 15 0.97 -1.79 -7.01
C PHE A 15 0.68 -1.43 -8.48
N LYS A 16 1.47 -0.50 -9.06
CA LYS A 16 1.33 -0.12 -10.46
C LYS A 16 1.52 -1.29 -11.43
N LYS A 17 2.50 -2.16 -11.17
CA LYS A 17 2.76 -3.36 -12.00
C LYS A 17 1.56 -4.31 -12.04
N ASN A 18 0.89 -4.52 -10.91
CA ASN A 18 -0.30 -5.38 -10.85
C ASN A 18 -1.47 -4.83 -11.68
N PHE A 19 -1.51 -3.52 -11.91
CA PHE A 19 -2.52 -2.84 -12.72
C PHE A 19 -1.93 -2.17 -13.97
N LEU A 20 -0.91 -2.78 -14.56
CA LEU A 20 -0.11 -2.18 -15.63
C LEU A 20 -0.95 -1.72 -16.82
N SER A 21 -1.98 -2.49 -17.20
CA SER A 21 -2.85 -2.11 -18.32
C SER A 21 -3.58 -0.79 -18.06
N ILE A 22 -4.06 -0.59 -16.83
CA ILE A 22 -4.72 0.64 -16.38
C ILE A 22 -3.69 1.77 -16.23
N ALA A 23 -2.50 1.47 -15.73
CA ALA A 23 -1.43 2.46 -15.61
C ALA A 23 -0.96 3.01 -16.96
N ILE A 24 -0.97 2.19 -18.02
CA ILE A 24 -0.52 2.59 -19.37
C ILE A 24 -1.67 3.19 -20.21
N SER A 25 -2.88 2.65 -20.08
CA SER A 25 -4.03 3.01 -20.94
C SER A 25 -5.14 3.75 -20.19
N ASN A 26 -4.81 4.36 -19.06
CA ASN A 26 -5.74 5.04 -18.16
C ASN A 26 -6.93 4.14 -17.78
N GLU A 27 -8.11 4.70 -17.54
CA GLU A 27 -9.32 3.96 -17.17
C GLU A 27 -9.70 2.87 -18.18
N THR A 28 -9.44 3.08 -19.48
CA THR A 28 -9.77 2.09 -20.52
C THR A 28 -8.93 0.83 -20.43
N GLY A 29 -7.77 0.91 -19.78
CA GLY A 29 -6.92 -0.24 -19.51
C GLY A 29 -7.59 -1.33 -18.66
N ALA A 30 -8.69 -1.01 -17.97
CA ALA A 30 -9.50 -2.00 -17.26
C ALA A 30 -10.09 -3.06 -18.19
N LEU A 31 -10.40 -2.69 -19.44
CA LEU A 31 -10.90 -3.62 -20.45
C LEU A 31 -9.89 -4.70 -20.87
N LYS A 32 -8.60 -4.48 -20.59
CA LYS A 32 -7.54 -5.44 -20.88
C LYS A 32 -7.36 -6.47 -19.76
N THR A 33 -8.00 -6.26 -18.61
CA THR A 33 -7.92 -7.18 -17.46
C THR A 33 -8.62 -8.50 -17.75
N GLN A 34 -8.21 -9.57 -17.06
CA GLN A 34 -8.82 -10.89 -17.23
C GLN A 34 -10.30 -10.90 -16.85
N VAL A 35 -10.67 -10.16 -15.80
CA VAL A 35 -12.06 -10.03 -15.35
C VAL A 35 -12.92 -9.34 -16.42
N ALA A 36 -12.43 -8.26 -17.03
CA ALA A 36 -13.16 -7.59 -18.10
C ALA A 36 -13.35 -8.48 -19.33
N LYS A 37 -12.31 -9.24 -19.72
CA LYS A 37 -12.40 -10.20 -20.83
C LYS A 37 -13.42 -11.31 -20.55
N MET A 38 -13.51 -11.78 -19.30
CA MET A 38 -14.49 -12.78 -18.89
C MET A 38 -15.93 -12.24 -18.97
N ILE A 39 -16.16 -11.03 -18.45
CA ILE A 39 -17.50 -10.41 -18.42
C ILE A 39 -17.97 -9.97 -19.82
N LEU A 40 -17.05 -9.49 -20.65
CA LEU A 40 -17.35 -9.02 -22.01
C LEU A 40 -17.23 -10.12 -23.08
N GLY A 41 -16.85 -11.33 -22.68
CA GLY A 41 -16.72 -12.46 -23.58
C GLY A 41 -18.08 -12.96 -24.07
N GLU A 42 -18.12 -13.46 -25.30
CA GLU A 42 -19.34 -14.02 -25.91
C GLU A 42 -19.95 -15.11 -25.01
N GLU A 43 -19.13 -16.00 -24.45
CA GLU A 43 -19.59 -17.07 -23.56
C GLU A 43 -20.40 -16.57 -22.35
N PHE A 44 -20.04 -15.43 -21.77
CA PHE A 44 -20.80 -14.82 -20.68
C PHE A 44 -22.06 -14.13 -21.20
N LEU A 45 -21.94 -13.37 -22.29
CA LEU A 45 -23.03 -12.58 -22.86
C LEU A 45 -24.13 -13.43 -23.52
N GLU A 46 -23.80 -14.63 -23.99
CA GLU A 46 -24.74 -15.60 -24.56
C GLU A 46 -25.52 -16.36 -23.50
N LYS A 47 -24.96 -16.53 -22.29
CA LYS A 47 -25.68 -17.08 -21.13
C LYS A 47 -26.78 -16.14 -20.63
N LEU A 48 -26.81 -14.90 -21.09
CA LEU A 48 -27.90 -13.97 -20.79
C LEU A 48 -29.15 -14.34 -21.60
N VAL A 49 -30.27 -14.49 -20.89
CA VAL A 49 -31.59 -14.79 -21.47
C VAL A 49 -31.89 -13.82 -22.62
N PRO A 50 -32.17 -14.30 -23.86
CA PRO A 50 -32.39 -13.46 -25.03
C PRO A 50 -33.46 -12.38 -24.84
N GLU A 51 -34.58 -12.74 -24.21
CA GLU A 51 -35.70 -11.84 -23.93
C GLU A 51 -35.27 -10.70 -23.00
N ALA A 52 -34.42 -11.00 -22.01
CA ALA A 52 -33.90 -9.98 -21.10
C ALA A 52 -32.97 -9.00 -21.83
N ARG A 53 -32.15 -9.48 -22.78
CA ARG A 53 -31.28 -8.62 -23.60
C ARG A 53 -32.09 -7.69 -24.51
N GLN A 54 -33.13 -8.20 -25.16
CA GLN A 54 -34.01 -7.37 -25.99
C GLN A 54 -34.74 -6.32 -25.16
N LYS A 55 -35.33 -6.72 -24.02
CA LYS A 55 -36.00 -5.81 -23.10
C LYS A 55 -35.05 -4.74 -22.56
N TRP A 56 -33.81 -5.10 -22.26
CA TRP A 56 -32.78 -4.15 -21.83
C TRP A 56 -32.52 -3.09 -22.91
N THR A 57 -32.24 -3.52 -24.15
CA THR A 57 -31.96 -2.59 -25.24
C THR A 57 -33.13 -1.64 -25.51
N GLN A 58 -34.37 -2.13 -25.42
CA GLN A 58 -35.57 -1.30 -25.55
C GLN A 58 -35.69 -0.26 -24.43
N LEU A 59 -35.37 -0.62 -23.18
CA LEU A 59 -35.51 0.27 -22.02
C LEU A 59 -34.39 1.31 -21.93
N TYR A 60 -33.15 0.93 -22.24
CA TYR A 60 -31.97 1.75 -21.97
C TYR A 60 -31.30 2.31 -23.23
N GLY A 61 -31.75 1.94 -24.43
CA GLY A 61 -31.19 2.43 -25.69
C GLY A 61 -29.76 1.98 -25.99
N GLN A 62 -29.24 1.00 -25.23
CA GLN A 62 -27.91 0.42 -25.40
C GLN A 62 -27.95 -1.07 -25.08
N THR A 63 -27.04 -1.84 -25.66
CA THR A 63 -26.90 -3.27 -25.38
C THR A 63 -26.33 -3.50 -23.98
N VAL A 64 -26.56 -4.71 -23.43
CA VAL A 64 -25.95 -5.12 -22.15
C VAL A 64 -24.42 -5.09 -22.24
N ALA A 65 -23.84 -5.47 -23.38
CA ALA A 65 -22.40 -5.47 -23.60
C ALA A 65 -21.80 -4.05 -23.55
N GLU A 66 -22.46 -3.07 -24.18
CA GLU A 66 -22.05 -1.66 -24.13
C GLU A 66 -22.12 -1.12 -22.69
N TYR A 67 -23.22 -1.42 -21.98
CA TYR A 67 -23.36 -1.03 -20.59
C TYR A 67 -22.25 -1.63 -19.71
N LEU A 68 -22.00 -2.93 -19.81
CA LEU A 68 -20.95 -3.61 -19.03
C LEU A 68 -19.58 -3.04 -19.35
N ARG A 69 -19.28 -2.73 -20.62
CA ARG A 69 -18.03 -2.11 -21.03
C ARG A 69 -17.85 -0.75 -20.34
N GLN A 70 -18.88 0.10 -20.37
CA GLN A 70 -18.83 1.41 -19.71
C GLN A 70 -18.75 1.28 -18.18
N SER A 71 -19.51 0.35 -17.61
CA SER A 71 -19.48 0.09 -16.16
C SER A 71 -18.11 -0.36 -15.69
N ILE A 72 -17.40 -1.21 -16.45
CA ILE A 72 -16.02 -1.61 -16.14
C ILE A 72 -15.08 -0.40 -16.19
N ILE A 73 -15.19 0.46 -17.21
CA ILE A 73 -14.35 1.67 -17.30
C ILE A 73 -14.61 2.58 -16.10
N GLU A 74 -15.88 2.86 -15.79
CA GLU A 74 -16.27 3.86 -14.80
C GLU A 74 -16.07 3.37 -13.36
N ASN A 75 -16.38 2.10 -13.07
CA ASN A 75 -16.39 1.58 -11.70
C ASN A 75 -15.12 0.80 -11.33
N LEU A 76 -14.34 0.34 -12.31
CA LEU A 76 -13.06 -0.34 -12.07
C LEU A 76 -11.89 0.49 -12.58
N GLY A 77 -11.94 0.91 -13.85
CA GLY A 77 -10.87 1.64 -14.50
C GLY A 77 -10.57 3.00 -13.87
N ARG A 78 -11.58 3.87 -13.76
CA ARG A 78 -11.41 5.23 -13.25
C ARG A 78 -10.94 5.27 -11.79
N PRO A 79 -11.51 4.50 -10.84
CA PRO A 79 -11.05 4.51 -9.46
C PRO A 79 -9.61 4.00 -9.32
N LEU A 80 -9.27 2.89 -10.00
CA LEU A 80 -7.92 2.35 -9.97
C LEU A 80 -6.91 3.28 -10.61
N TYR A 81 -7.24 3.90 -11.74
CA TYR A 81 -6.37 4.90 -12.36
C TYR A 81 -6.13 6.10 -11.44
N LYS A 82 -7.20 6.65 -10.84
CA LYS A 82 -7.08 7.74 -9.85
C LYS A 82 -6.23 7.34 -8.66
N LEU A 83 -6.40 6.12 -8.14
CA LEU A 83 -5.59 5.60 -7.04
C LEU A 83 -4.11 5.48 -7.43
N ILE A 84 -3.79 4.92 -8.60
CA ILE A 84 -2.41 4.84 -9.11
C ILE A 84 -1.80 6.25 -9.19
N ARG A 85 -2.52 7.22 -9.77
CA ARG A 85 -2.06 8.60 -9.85
C ARG A 85 -1.83 9.21 -8.47
N HIS A 86 -2.78 9.06 -7.56
CA HIS A 86 -2.64 9.52 -6.18
C HIS A 86 -1.42 8.90 -5.49
N LEU A 87 -1.18 7.59 -5.69
CA LEU A 87 -0.03 6.90 -5.14
C LEU A 87 1.30 7.45 -5.68
N GLU A 88 1.34 7.78 -6.97
CA GLU A 88 2.51 8.31 -7.66
C GLU A 88 2.79 9.79 -7.39
N THR A 89 1.77 10.60 -7.08
CA THR A 89 1.92 12.06 -7.00
C THR A 89 1.75 12.63 -5.58
N GLU A 90 0.84 12.08 -4.79
CA GLU A 90 0.49 12.62 -3.47
C GLU A 90 1.00 11.73 -2.33
N TYR A 91 0.72 10.44 -2.40
CA TYR A 91 1.12 9.49 -1.36
C TYR A 91 2.65 9.44 -1.23
N ILE A 92 3.37 9.43 -2.35
CA ILE A 92 4.83 9.31 -2.35
C ILE A 92 5.50 10.47 -1.59
N ARG A 93 4.90 11.66 -1.66
CA ARG A 93 5.38 12.86 -0.96
C ARG A 93 5.32 12.69 0.56
N HIS A 94 4.44 11.83 1.06
CA HIS A 94 4.27 11.56 2.48
C HIS A 94 5.08 10.36 2.97
N CYS A 95 5.89 9.74 2.11
CA CYS A 95 6.84 8.72 2.54
C CYS A 95 7.94 9.36 3.41
N ILE A 96 8.39 8.61 4.41
CA ILE A 96 9.31 9.11 5.44
C ILE A 96 10.76 8.91 4.97
N PRO A 97 11.71 9.81 5.24
CA PRO A 97 13.12 9.54 5.05
C PRO A 97 13.57 8.24 5.76
N SER A 98 14.39 7.43 5.09
CA SER A 98 14.83 6.12 5.64
C SER A 98 15.65 6.24 6.93
N ASN A 99 16.30 7.38 7.17
CA ASN A 99 17.04 7.65 8.40
C ASN A 99 16.16 8.05 9.60
N VAL A 100 14.88 8.40 9.37
CA VAL A 100 13.94 8.80 10.44
C VAL A 100 13.23 7.58 11.03
N ALA A 101 12.80 6.64 10.18
CA ALA A 101 12.04 5.47 10.60
C ALA A 101 12.80 4.17 10.26
N SER A 102 13.74 3.79 11.12
CA SER A 102 14.54 2.57 10.98
C SER A 102 13.97 1.34 11.70
N GLY A 103 12.83 1.47 12.38
CA GLY A 103 12.17 0.36 13.07
C GLY A 103 11.02 0.77 13.97
N LEU A 104 10.43 -0.21 14.68
CA LEU A 104 9.30 0.02 15.58
C LEU A 104 9.61 1.06 16.67
N SER A 105 10.85 1.11 17.19
CA SER A 105 11.23 2.03 18.27
C SER A 105 11.03 3.51 17.92
N SER A 106 11.12 3.87 16.64
CA SER A 106 10.94 5.23 16.12
C SER A 106 9.48 5.61 15.81
N LEU A 107 8.54 4.70 16.07
CA LEU A 107 7.11 4.88 15.79
C LEU A 107 6.28 4.98 17.08
N PRO A 108 5.12 5.68 17.04
CA PRO A 108 4.60 6.49 15.94
C PRO A 108 5.42 7.76 15.70
N LEU A 109 5.30 8.34 14.51
CA LEU A 109 6.00 9.59 14.20
C LEU A 109 5.36 10.79 14.92
N PRO A 110 6.15 11.75 15.44
CA PRO A 110 5.59 12.91 16.11
C PRO A 110 4.94 13.92 15.16
N TYR A 111 5.42 14.00 13.91
CA TYR A 111 4.98 14.95 12.91
C TYR A 111 4.68 14.28 11.58
N MET A 112 3.86 14.92 10.76
CA MET A 112 3.70 14.55 9.35
C MET A 112 4.96 14.90 8.55
N TYR A 113 5.21 14.15 7.48
CA TYR A 113 6.30 14.40 6.55
C TYR A 113 5.71 14.71 5.17
N VAL A 114 6.28 15.70 4.50
CA VAL A 114 5.97 16.03 3.10
C VAL A 114 7.28 16.36 2.39
N ASP A 115 7.54 15.68 1.28
CA ASP A 115 8.76 15.78 0.49
C ASP A 115 10.00 15.60 1.39
N GLU A 116 9.99 14.55 2.21
CA GLU A 116 11.07 14.19 3.13
C GLU A 116 11.31 15.18 4.30
N ILE A 117 10.52 16.26 4.39
CA ILE A 117 10.64 17.30 5.40
C ILE A 117 9.55 17.14 6.45
N ALA A 118 9.95 17.13 7.73
CA ALA A 118 9.02 17.15 8.86
C ALA A 118 8.24 18.47 8.90
N LYS A 119 6.92 18.37 9.02
CA LYS A 119 6.00 19.50 9.19
C LYS A 119 5.67 19.66 10.68
N SER A 120 6.47 20.44 11.39
CA SER A 120 6.35 20.64 12.84
C SER A 120 5.02 21.31 13.25
N ASP A 121 4.39 22.03 12.32
CA ASP A 121 3.06 22.60 12.42
C ASP A 121 1.93 21.56 12.27
N GLN A 122 2.26 20.32 11.89
CA GLN A 122 1.32 19.23 11.67
C GLN A 122 1.67 18.01 12.55
N PRO A 123 1.35 18.06 13.85
CA PRO A 123 1.59 16.93 14.75
C PRO A 123 0.69 15.75 14.41
N THR A 124 1.20 14.53 14.58
CA THR A 124 0.34 13.34 14.53
C THR A 124 -0.30 13.10 15.90
N THR A 125 -1.42 12.39 15.93
CA THR A 125 -2.11 12.06 17.18
C THR A 125 -1.32 11.11 18.06
N GLN A 126 -0.50 10.23 17.45
CA GLN A 126 0.25 9.16 18.15
C GLN A 126 -0.66 8.26 19.01
N GLU A 127 -1.96 8.25 18.72
CA GLU A 127 -3.00 7.61 19.50
C GLU A 127 -3.83 6.69 18.61
N LEU A 128 -4.29 5.58 19.20
CA LEU A 128 -5.36 4.77 18.60
C LEU A 128 -6.69 5.53 18.61
N PRO A 129 -7.69 5.10 17.82
CA PRO A 129 -9.05 5.63 17.92
C PRO A 129 -9.65 5.57 19.34
N SER A 130 -9.16 4.63 20.18
CA SER A 130 -9.50 4.51 21.60
C SER A 130 -8.87 5.56 22.51
N ARG A 131 -7.99 6.44 21.99
CA ARG A 131 -7.14 7.41 22.72
C ARG A 131 -5.92 6.82 23.43
N ASP A 132 -5.67 5.53 23.28
CA ASP A 132 -4.46 4.92 23.83
C ASP A 132 -3.22 5.42 23.08
N ARG A 133 -2.23 5.94 23.81
CA ARG A 133 -0.95 6.35 23.23
C ARG A 133 -0.14 5.14 22.76
N LEU A 134 0.41 5.26 21.56
CA LEU A 134 1.29 4.24 20.99
C LEU A 134 2.74 4.52 21.36
N SER A 135 3.45 3.46 21.75
CA SER A 135 4.91 3.47 21.89
C SER A 135 5.49 2.24 21.20
N GLY A 136 6.10 2.45 20.05
CA GLY A 136 6.75 1.39 19.31
C GLY A 136 8.01 0.88 20.02
N ALA A 137 8.68 1.70 20.83
CA ALA A 137 9.77 1.27 21.71
C ALA A 137 9.29 0.26 22.76
N GLN A 138 8.19 0.55 23.46
CA GLN A 138 7.59 -0.39 24.41
C GLN A 138 7.05 -1.65 23.71
N THR A 139 6.50 -1.49 22.51
CA THR A 139 5.99 -2.62 21.70
C THR A 139 7.13 -3.55 21.32
N TYR A 140 8.25 -3.01 20.86
CA TYR A 140 9.44 -3.78 20.53
C TYR A 140 9.97 -4.56 21.75
N LEU A 141 10.02 -3.95 22.93
CA LEU A 141 10.39 -4.65 24.17
C LEU A 141 9.48 -5.82 24.49
N LYS A 142 8.16 -5.61 24.41
CA LYS A 142 7.18 -6.67 24.65
C LYS A 142 7.39 -7.83 23.66
N LEU A 143 7.58 -7.52 22.37
CA LEU A 143 7.84 -8.54 21.35
C LEU A 143 9.13 -9.32 21.63
N ILE A 144 10.23 -8.65 21.94
CA ILE A 144 11.50 -9.33 22.25
C ILE A 144 11.35 -10.26 23.45
N SER A 145 10.64 -9.84 24.51
CA SER A 145 10.43 -10.69 25.69
C SER A 145 9.69 -11.99 25.36
N VAL A 146 8.76 -11.96 24.39
CA VAL A 146 8.05 -13.15 23.91
C VAL A 146 8.99 -14.11 23.20
N PHE A 147 9.91 -13.61 22.36
CA PHE A 147 10.77 -14.46 21.54
C PHE A 147 12.05 -14.94 22.23
N THR A 148 12.55 -14.19 23.21
CA THR A 148 13.89 -14.43 23.77
C THR A 148 13.86 -14.91 25.21
N THR A 149 12.71 -14.88 25.90
CA THR A 149 12.59 -15.02 27.36
C THR A 149 13.46 -14.04 28.16
N LEU A 150 14.13 -13.09 27.49
CA LEU A 150 14.99 -12.10 28.11
C LEU A 150 14.14 -10.92 28.58
N VAL A 151 14.22 -10.63 29.87
CA VAL A 151 13.75 -9.37 30.44
C VAL A 151 14.95 -8.42 30.47
N VAL A 152 15.13 -7.66 29.39
CA VAL A 152 16.27 -6.75 29.20
C VAL A 152 15.76 -5.37 28.77
N SER A 153 16.41 -4.30 29.25
CA SER A 153 16.05 -2.94 28.84
C SER A 153 16.47 -2.66 27.38
N PRO A 154 15.85 -1.70 26.67
CA PRO A 154 16.24 -1.35 25.31
C PRO A 154 17.72 -0.98 25.19
N GLU A 155 18.23 -0.22 26.16
CA GLU A 155 19.61 0.29 26.17
C GLU A 155 20.59 -0.88 26.32
N LYS A 156 20.28 -1.82 27.23
CA LYS A 156 21.12 -2.99 27.43
C LYS A 156 21.08 -3.94 26.24
N LEU A 157 19.91 -4.11 25.61
CA LEU A 157 19.78 -4.92 24.40
C LEU A 157 20.57 -4.30 23.24
N LYS A 158 20.48 -2.98 23.05
CA LYS A 158 21.25 -2.25 22.03
C LYS A 158 22.76 -2.45 22.24
N HIS A 159 23.23 -2.37 23.49
CA HIS A 159 24.63 -2.62 23.83
C HIS A 159 25.07 -4.03 23.45
N ILE A 160 24.32 -5.06 23.90
CA ILE A 160 24.62 -6.47 23.60
C ILE A 160 24.63 -6.70 22.08
N SER A 161 23.69 -6.08 21.37
CA SER A 161 23.56 -6.21 19.91
C SER A 161 24.76 -5.58 19.20
N GLN A 162 25.21 -4.41 19.65
CA GLN A 162 26.38 -3.73 19.08
C GLN A 162 27.66 -4.52 19.34
N GLU A 163 27.88 -4.99 20.57
CA GLU A 163 29.04 -5.83 20.91
C GLU A 163 29.11 -7.08 20.01
N LYS A 164 27.96 -7.75 19.81
CA LYS A 164 27.88 -8.93 18.95
C LYS A 164 28.10 -8.59 17.47
N LEU A 165 27.61 -7.45 17.01
CA LEU A 165 27.82 -7.00 15.64
C LEU A 165 29.30 -6.68 15.38
N ASP A 166 29.96 -6.00 16.32
CA ASP A 166 31.38 -5.65 16.22
C ASP A 166 32.26 -6.91 16.23
N GLU A 167 31.95 -7.87 17.12
CA GLU A 167 32.58 -9.20 17.16
C GLU A 167 32.46 -9.90 15.80
N LEU A 168 31.24 -10.04 15.28
CA LEU A 168 30.99 -10.69 13.98
C LEU A 168 31.69 -9.96 12.83
N SER A 169 31.65 -8.62 12.81
CA SER A 169 32.29 -7.81 11.76
C SER A 169 33.79 -7.98 11.73
N SER A 170 34.43 -8.15 12.90
CA SER A 170 35.87 -8.44 13.01
C SER A 170 36.27 -9.78 12.39
N HIS A 171 35.36 -10.77 12.39
CA HIS A 171 35.58 -12.08 11.78
C HIS A 171 35.32 -12.11 10.27
N VAL A 172 34.55 -11.15 9.74
CA VAL A 172 34.21 -11.06 8.31
C VAL A 172 35.15 -10.11 7.56
N SER A 173 35.81 -9.18 8.26
CA SER A 173 36.69 -8.16 7.65
C SER A 173 38.12 -8.66 7.33
N VAL A 174 38.35 -9.97 7.29
CA VAL A 174 39.59 -10.60 6.82
C VAL A 174 39.35 -11.23 5.44
N THR A 175 39.20 -10.39 4.41
CA THR A 175 39.60 -10.64 3.00
C THR A 175 39.42 -9.37 2.18
#